data_AF-A0A0D6KLR7-F1
#
_entry.id   AF-A0A0D6KLR7-F1
#
_cell.length_a   1.000
_cell.length_b   1.000
_cell.length_c   1.000
_cell.angle_alpha   90.00
_cell.angle_beta   90.00
_cell.angle_gamma   90.00
#
_symmetry.space_group_name_H-M   'P 1'
#
loop_
_entity.id
_entity.type
_entity.pdbx_description
1 polymer ?
#
loop_
_entity_poly.entity_id
_entity_poly.type
_entity_poly.pdbx_seq_one_letter_code
_entity_poly.pdbx_strand_id
1 'polypeptide(L)'
;MSSFVGELMVFLGIASSDVYSSSFKVVVVLLSAVGVILTPIYLLSMLRQVFYGKQTEELHLDNFIPDVKPRELFITACLLVPIIGIGLYPKLITQTYDVKTVEVAAHARQVLPVVAHQQPSNLYSRLFKAPTLAASQVESLVNITE
;
A
#
# COMPACT_ATOMS: atom_id res chain seq x y z
N MET A 1 12.10 5.30 5.62
CA MET A 1 11.37 6.42 6.25
C MET A 1 10.10 6.77 5.48
N SER A 2 10.16 7.03 4.17
CA SER A 2 8.94 7.21 3.36
C SER A 2 7.89 6.09 3.47
N SER A 3 8.29 4.81 3.58
CA SER A 3 7.35 3.68 3.70
C SER A 3 6.42 3.80 4.91
N PHE A 4 6.96 4.26 6.05
CA PHE A 4 6.20 4.40 7.29
C PHE A 4 5.02 5.37 7.14
N VAL A 5 5.22 6.50 6.44
CA VAL A 5 4.14 7.46 6.20
C VAL A 5 3.05 6.86 5.31
N GLY A 6 3.43 6.08 4.31
CA GLY A 6 2.48 5.36 3.44
C GLY A 6 1.66 4.34 4.21
N GLU A 7 2.31 3.49 5.01
CA GLU A 7 1.64 2.50 5.87
C GLU A 7 0.68 3.19 6.86
N LEU A 8 1.11 4.26 7.52
CA LEU A 8 0.27 5.03 8.46
C LEU A 8 -0.95 5.65 7.76
N MET A 9 -0.79 6.18 6.55
CA MET A 9 -1.89 6.74 5.76
C MET A 9 -2.91 5.65 5.38
N VAL A 10 -2.46 4.45 5.03
CA VAL A 10 -3.35 3.31 4.72
C VAL A 10 -4.10 2.84 5.98
N PHE A 11 -3.42 2.72 7.12
CA PHE A 11 -4.07 2.38 8.39
C PHE A 11 -5.15 3.38 8.76
N LEU A 12 -4.83 4.68 8.71
CA LEU A 12 -5.78 5.73 9.04
C LEU A 12 -6.94 5.77 8.04
N GLY A 13 -6.67 5.53 6.75
CA GLY A 13 -7.67 5.48 5.70
C GLY A 13 -8.72 4.38 5.93
N ILE A 14 -8.30 3.17 6.28
CA ILE A 14 -9.23 2.08 6.60
C ILE A 14 -9.96 2.34 7.92
N ALA A 15 -9.24 2.77 8.97
CA ALA A 15 -9.82 2.97 10.29
C ALA A 15 -10.91 4.08 10.31
N SER A 16 -10.69 5.17 9.57
CA SER A 16 -11.61 6.31 9.49
C SER A 16 -12.72 6.18 8.43
N SER A 17 -12.69 5.12 7.61
CA SER A 17 -13.70 4.96 6.56
C SER A 17 -15.07 4.54 7.11
N ASP A 18 -16.13 5.21 6.66
CA ASP A 18 -17.52 4.91 7.05
C ASP A 18 -18.19 3.83 6.17
N VAL A 19 -17.47 3.34 5.15
CA VAL A 19 -17.99 2.39 4.15
C VAL A 19 -18.09 0.98 4.71
N TYR A 20 -17.22 0.62 5.65
CA TYR A 20 -17.09 -0.75 6.17
C TYR A 20 -17.70 -0.89 7.57
N SER A 21 -18.22 -2.09 7.87
CA SER A 21 -18.70 -2.42 9.21
C SER A 21 -17.56 -2.40 10.23
N SER A 22 -17.89 -2.09 11.49
CA SER A 22 -16.90 -1.99 12.57
C SER A 22 -16.11 -3.29 12.77
N SER A 23 -16.79 -4.44 12.75
CA SER A 23 -16.15 -5.75 12.91
C SER A 23 -15.17 -6.06 11.78
N PHE A 24 -15.49 -5.70 10.53
CA PHE A 24 -14.57 -5.90 9.40
C PHE A 24 -13.32 -5.02 9.52
N LYS A 25 -13.49 -3.74 9.90
CA LYS A 25 -12.36 -2.81 10.11
C LYS A 25 -11.37 -3.34 11.15
N VAL A 26 -11.86 -3.85 12.28
CA VAL A 26 -11.00 -4.39 13.33
C VAL A 26 -10.15 -5.56 12.84
N VAL A 27 -10.75 -6.50 12.10
CA VAL A 27 -10.02 -7.67 11.56
C VAL A 27 -8.94 -7.24 10.58
N VAL A 28 -9.25 -6.34 9.65
CA VAL A 28 -8.29 -5.86 8.64
C VAL A 28 -7.14 -5.08 9.29
N VAL A 29 -7.44 -4.20 10.25
CA VAL A 29 -6.41 -3.44 10.97
C VAL A 29 -5.49 -4.37 11.77
N LEU A 30 -6.03 -5.40 12.43
CA LEU A 30 -5.21 -6.40 13.13
C LEU A 30 -4.30 -7.16 12.18
N LEU A 31 -4.82 -7.62 11.05
CA LEU A 31 -4.02 -8.34 10.05
C LEU A 31 -2.90 -7.45 9.50
N SER A 32 -3.23 -6.19 9.20
CA SER A 32 -2.24 -5.20 8.75
C SER A 32 -1.16 -4.93 9.81
N ALA A 33 -1.52 -4.88 11.10
CA ALA A 33 -0.56 -4.68 12.20
C ALA A 33 0.45 -5.83 12.31
N VAL A 34 0.04 -7.07 12.00
CA VAL A 34 0.96 -8.22 11.96
C VAL A 34 2.06 -8.01 10.91
N GLY A 35 1.74 -7.46 9.74
CA GLY A 35 2.73 -7.15 8.69
C GLY A 35 3.78 -6.11 9.14
N VAL A 36 3.34 -5.07 9.87
CA VAL A 36 4.23 -4.05 10.43
C VAL A 36 5.23 -4.65 11.42
N ILE A 37 4.82 -5.64 12.19
CA ILE A 37 5.70 -6.33 13.16
C ILE A 37 6.65 -7.30 12.45
N LEU A 38 6.18 -8.02 11.43
CA LEU A 38 6.99 -8.98 10.66
C LEU A 38 8.16 -8.31 9.92
N THR A 39 7.95 -7.09 9.42
CA THR A 39 8.93 -6.36 8.62
C THR A 39 10.28 -6.15 9.37
N PRO A 40 10.32 -5.55 10.57
CA PRO A 40 11.57 -5.41 11.31
C PRO A 40 12.12 -6.75 11.81
N ILE A 41 11.28 -7.75 12.12
CA ILE A 41 11.78 -9.08 12.52
C ILE A 41 12.64 -9.67 11.40
N TYR A 42 12.15 -9.64 10.16
CA TYR A 42 12.88 -10.15 9.01
C TYR A 42 14.13 -9.30 8.71
N LEU A 43 13.98 -7.96 8.63
CA LEU A 43 15.10 -7.09 8.29
C LEU A 43 16.22 -7.13 9.34
N LEU A 44 15.89 -7.14 10.62
CA LEU A 44 16.90 -7.22 11.69
C LEU A 44 17.56 -8.61 11.75
N SER A 45 16.80 -9.68 11.48
CA SER A 45 17.36 -11.03 11.40
C SER A 45 18.34 -11.15 10.22
N MET A 46 18.00 -10.64 9.04
CA MET A 46 18.89 -10.63 7.88
C MET A 46 20.13 -9.77 8.14
N LEU A 47 19.97 -8.56 8.68
CA LEU A 47 21.09 -7.69 9.02
C LEU A 47 22.05 -8.39 10.00
N ARG A 48 21.51 -9.06 11.02
CA ARG A 48 22.27 -9.86 11.98
C ARG A 48 23.04 -10.99 11.29
N GLN A 49 22.40 -11.74 10.41
CA GLN A 49 23.02 -12.90 9.74
C GLN A 49 24.13 -12.47 8.77
N VAL A 50 23.93 -11.37 8.03
CA VAL A 50 24.87 -10.91 6.98
C VAL A 50 26.05 -10.12 7.55
N PHE A 51 25.80 -9.17 8.45
CA PHE A 51 26.84 -8.25 8.93
C PHE A 51 27.37 -8.59 10.32
N TYR A 52 26.57 -9.25 11.17
CA TYR A 52 26.91 -9.51 12.57
C TYR A 52 27.12 -11.01 12.88
N GLY A 53 27.17 -11.87 11.85
CA GLY A 53 27.48 -13.29 11.98
C GLY A 53 28.97 -13.53 12.25
N LYS A 54 29.30 -14.64 12.91
CA LYS A 54 30.70 -15.04 13.12
C LYS A 54 31.30 -15.45 11.76
N GLN A 55 32.37 -14.80 11.35
CA GLN A 55 33.02 -15.05 10.07
C GLN A 55 33.68 -16.45 10.07
N THR A 56 33.55 -17.18 8.97
CA THR A 56 34.18 -18.50 8.80
C THR A 56 35.68 -18.30 8.63
N GLU A 57 36.49 -18.90 9.51
CA GLU A 57 37.96 -18.79 9.55
C GLU A 57 38.68 -19.33 8.30
N GLU A 58 37.97 -19.88 7.31
CA GLU A 58 38.55 -20.43 6.07
C GLU A 58 38.86 -19.38 4.99
N LEU A 59 38.35 -18.15 5.13
CA LEU A 59 38.63 -17.04 4.20
C LEU A 59 39.56 -16.02 4.87
N HIS A 60 40.84 -16.35 4.97
CA HIS A 60 41.92 -15.41 5.27
C HIS A 60 42.05 -14.39 4.13
N LEU A 61 41.18 -13.37 4.11
CA LEU A 61 41.37 -12.17 3.32
C LEU A 61 42.19 -11.19 4.17
N ASP A 62 43.50 -11.34 4.10
CA ASP A 62 44.42 -10.30 4.53
C ASP A 62 44.08 -9.01 3.77
N ASN A 63 43.81 -7.96 4.56
CA ASN A 63 43.41 -6.60 4.18
C ASN A 63 41.91 -6.34 4.13
N PHE A 64 41.46 -5.69 5.21
CA PHE A 64 40.28 -4.85 5.28
C PHE A 64 40.37 -3.73 4.23
N ILE A 65 39.95 -4.03 3.00
CA ILE A 65 39.71 -3.02 1.97
C ILE A 65 38.20 -2.81 1.93
N PRO A 66 37.68 -1.63 2.32
CA PRO A 66 36.29 -1.31 2.07
C PRO A 66 36.08 -1.16 0.55
N ASP A 67 35.63 -2.22 -0.14
CA ASP A 67 35.29 -2.20 -1.57
C ASP A 67 33.89 -1.60 -1.77
N VAL A 68 33.74 -0.31 -1.45
CA VAL A 68 32.60 0.51 -1.92
C VAL A 68 33.11 1.45 -2.99
N LYS A 69 32.63 1.29 -4.21
CA LYS A 69 33.04 2.17 -5.31
C LYS A 69 32.26 3.49 -5.21
N PRO A 70 32.87 4.65 -5.51
CA PRO A 70 32.19 5.96 -5.43
C PRO A 70 30.92 6.02 -6.30
N ARG A 71 30.85 5.24 -7.39
CA ARG A 71 29.64 5.08 -8.21
C ARG A 71 28.47 4.43 -7.46
N GLU A 72 28.74 3.43 -6.61
CA GLU A 72 27.71 2.70 -5.86
C GLU A 72 27.17 3.57 -4.72
N LEU A 73 28.06 4.33 -4.08
CA LEU A 73 27.67 5.31 -3.07
C LEU A 73 26.77 6.40 -3.67
N PHE A 74 27.08 6.90 -4.87
CA PHE A 74 26.26 7.92 -5.54
C PHE A 74 24.84 7.42 -5.84
N ILE A 75 24.69 6.20 -6.36
CA ILE A 75 23.37 5.62 -6.63
C ILE A 75 22.58 5.44 -5.32
N THR A 76 23.24 4.91 -4.29
CA THR A 76 22.61 4.71 -2.97
C THR A 76 22.16 6.04 -2.36
N ALA A 77 23.00 7.07 -2.43
CA ALA A 77 22.67 8.41 -1.96
C ALA A 77 21.50 9.01 -2.74
N CYS A 78 21.49 8.89 -4.07
CA CYS A 78 20.41 9.38 -4.93
C CYS A 78 19.05 8.74 -4.60
N LEU A 79 19.03 7.46 -4.24
CA LEU A 79 17.80 6.77 -3.79
C LEU A 79 17.42 7.12 -2.34
N LEU A 80 18.40 7.31 -1.47
CA LEU A 80 18.18 7.58 -0.05
C LEU A 80 17.63 8.99 0.19
N VAL A 81 18.08 9.99 -0.59
CA VAL A 81 17.60 11.39 -0.50
C VAL A 81 16.07 11.49 -0.61
N PRO A 82 15.37 10.97 -1.64
CA PRO A 82 13.92 11.03 -1.70
C PRO A 82 13.26 10.18 -0.61
N ILE A 83 13.81 9.02 -0.25
CA ILE A 83 13.24 8.17 0.82
C ILE A 83 13.19 8.93 2.16
N ILE A 84 14.20 9.75 2.45
CA ILE A 84 14.22 10.61 3.65
C ILE A 84 13.37 11.86 3.42
N GLY A 85 13.53 12.56 2.30
CA GLY A 85 12.82 13.81 2.02
C GLY A 85 11.30 13.65 2.06
N ILE A 86 10.78 12.59 1.45
CA ILE A 86 9.34 12.24 1.47
C ILE A 86 8.91 11.81 2.88
N GLY A 87 9.77 11.07 3.59
CA GLY A 87 9.48 10.65 4.96
C GLY A 87 9.36 11.82 5.93
N LEU A 88 10.16 12.88 5.75
CA LEU A 88 10.11 14.09 6.57
C LEU A 88 9.03 15.08 6.13
N TYR A 89 8.78 15.22 4.83
CA TYR A 89 7.75 16.10 4.28
C TYR A 89 6.91 15.40 3.20
N PRO A 90 5.91 14.59 3.61
CA PRO A 90 5.09 13.83 2.65
C PRO A 90 4.23 14.73 1.76
N LYS A 91 3.98 15.98 2.18
CA LYS A 91 3.24 16.98 1.40
C LYS A 91 3.88 17.25 0.03
N LEU A 92 5.19 17.05 -0.15
CA LEU A 92 5.84 17.21 -1.47
C LEU A 92 5.14 16.38 -2.54
N ILE A 93 4.79 15.12 -2.22
CA ILE A 93 4.14 14.25 -3.20
C ILE A 93 2.62 14.39 -3.14
N THR A 94 2.04 14.48 -1.94
CA THR A 94 0.58 14.56 -1.78
C THR A 94 -0.01 15.70 -2.58
N GLN A 95 0.64 16.87 -2.61
CA GLN A 95 0.18 18.02 -3.39
C GLN A 95 0.08 17.76 -4.90
N THR A 96 0.88 16.83 -5.44
CA THR A 96 0.91 16.54 -6.87
C THR A 96 -0.30 15.70 -7.30
N TYR A 97 -0.79 14.80 -6.44
CA TYR A 97 -1.88 13.88 -6.78
C TYR A 97 -3.19 14.12 -6.03
N ASP A 98 -3.24 15.06 -5.07
CA ASP A 98 -4.42 15.32 -4.22
C ASP A 98 -5.71 15.50 -5.04
N VAL A 99 -5.71 16.44 -5.99
CA VAL A 99 -6.87 16.76 -6.84
C VAL A 99 -7.43 15.52 -7.54
N LYS A 100 -6.54 14.69 -8.08
CA LYS A 100 -6.93 13.48 -8.81
C LYS A 100 -7.43 12.39 -7.86
N THR A 101 -6.77 12.21 -6.72
CA THR A 101 -7.21 11.23 -5.72
C THR A 101 -8.56 11.59 -5.09
N VAL A 102 -8.85 12.88 -4.90
CA VAL A 102 -10.15 13.37 -4.39
C VAL A 102 -11.25 13.16 -5.43
N GLU A 103 -10.99 13.49 -6.71
CA GLU A 103 -11.93 13.26 -7.81
C GLU A 103 -12.29 11.78 -7.94
N VAL A 104 -11.28 10.90 -7.92
CA VAL A 104 -11.47 9.44 -7.96
C VAL A 104 -12.23 8.95 -6.73
N ALA A 105 -11.90 9.44 -5.54
CA ALA A 105 -12.60 9.05 -4.31
C ALA A 105 -14.07 9.52 -4.31
N ALA A 106 -14.35 10.71 -4.82
CA ALA A 106 -15.71 11.24 -4.95
C ALA A 106 -16.54 10.42 -5.95
N HIS A 107 -15.96 10.10 -7.10
CA HIS A 107 -16.62 9.26 -8.09
C HIS A 107 -16.89 7.83 -7.56
N ALA A 108 -15.91 7.23 -6.88
CA ALA A 108 -16.10 5.93 -6.22
C ALA A 108 -17.22 5.98 -5.17
N ARG A 109 -17.29 7.04 -4.36
CA ARG A 109 -18.34 7.22 -3.34
C ARG A 109 -19.75 7.35 -3.92
N GLN A 110 -19.92 7.86 -5.13
CA GLN A 110 -21.23 7.93 -5.78
C GLN A 110 -21.77 6.55 -6.16
N VAL A 111 -20.90 5.58 -6.44
CA VAL A 111 -21.27 4.20 -6.83
C VAL A 111 -21.48 3.29 -5.62
N LEU A 112 -20.80 3.55 -4.50
CA LEU A 112 -20.92 2.77 -3.25
C LEU A 112 -22.36 2.63 -2.68
N PRO A 113 -23.22 3.66 -2.62
CA PRO A 113 -24.58 3.51 -2.09
C PRO A 113 -25.46 2.59 -2.95
N VAL A 114 -25.21 2.49 -4.25
CA VAL A 114 -25.94 1.58 -5.16
C VAL A 114 -25.65 0.11 -4.81
N VAL A 115 -24.42 -0.20 -4.39
CA VAL A 115 -24.04 -1.56 -3.94
C VAL A 115 -24.59 -1.85 -2.54
N ALA A 116 -24.56 -0.87 -1.62
CA ALA A 116 -25.09 -1.06 -0.27
C ALA A 116 -26.61 -1.32 -0.24
N HIS A 117 -27.39 -0.72 -1.15
CA HIS A 117 -28.83 -0.98 -1.27
C HIS A 117 -29.16 -2.35 -1.91
N GLN A 118 -28.20 -2.98 -2.60
CA GLN A 118 -28.38 -4.32 -3.20
C GLN A 118 -28.03 -5.47 -2.23
N GLN A 119 -27.68 -5.18 -0.98
CA GLN A 119 -27.31 -6.18 0.02
C GLN A 119 -28.45 -6.40 1.03
N PRO A 120 -29.58 -7.07 0.68
CA PRO A 120 -30.50 -7.54 1.70
C PRO A 120 -29.77 -8.61 2.52
N SER A 121 -29.91 -8.48 3.83
CA SER A 121 -29.35 -9.29 4.91
C SER A 121 -29.75 -10.78 4.87
N ASN A 122 -29.34 -11.51 3.84
CA ASN A 122 -29.48 -12.98 3.80
C ASN A 122 -28.08 -13.61 3.94
N LEU A 123 -27.62 -13.65 5.19
CA LEU A 123 -26.33 -14.20 5.63
C LEU A 123 -26.23 -15.73 5.55
N TYR A 124 -27.23 -16.43 5.00
CA TYR A 124 -27.19 -17.89 4.86
C TYR A 124 -27.63 -18.32 3.46
N SER A 125 -26.67 -18.91 2.74
CA SER A 125 -26.79 -19.62 1.46
C SER A 125 -27.04 -18.80 0.18
N ARG A 126 -25.96 -18.54 -0.58
CA ARG A 126 -25.90 -18.76 -2.05
C ARG A 126 -24.43 -18.90 -2.48
N LEU A 127 -23.83 -20.05 -2.16
CA LEU A 127 -22.47 -20.41 -2.55
C LEU A 127 -22.27 -20.50 -4.09
N PHE A 128 -23.35 -20.50 -4.88
CA PHE A 128 -23.30 -20.63 -6.34
C PHE A 128 -24.41 -19.82 -7.03
N LYS A 129 -24.36 -18.49 -6.92
CA LYS A 129 -25.07 -17.64 -7.88
C LYS A 129 -24.12 -16.58 -8.37
N ALA A 130 -23.70 -16.70 -9.62
CA ALA A 130 -22.87 -15.70 -10.27
C ALA A 130 -23.59 -14.35 -10.21
N PRO A 131 -22.91 -13.26 -9.80
CA PRO A 131 -23.47 -11.92 -9.86
C PRO A 131 -23.79 -11.62 -11.32
N THR A 132 -25.06 -11.37 -11.63
CA THR A 132 -25.47 -10.89 -12.94
C THR A 132 -25.16 -9.39 -12.96
N LEU A 133 -24.16 -8.99 -13.73
CA LEU A 133 -23.92 -7.57 -14.02
C LEU A 133 -25.20 -7.00 -14.63
N ALA A 134 -25.70 -5.88 -14.09
CA ALA A 134 -26.69 -5.10 -14.80
C ALA A 134 -26.06 -4.68 -16.13
N ALA A 135 -26.71 -5.00 -17.25
CA ALA A 135 -26.28 -4.53 -18.55
C ALA A 135 -26.17 -3.01 -18.46
N SER A 136 -24.99 -2.46 -18.75
CA SER A 136 -24.81 -1.02 -18.80
C SER A 136 -25.79 -0.48 -19.83
N GLN A 137 -26.72 0.36 -19.41
CA GLN A 137 -27.52 1.15 -20.31
C GLN A 137 -26.59 2.18 -20.92
N VAL A 138 -25.85 1.76 -21.95
CA VAL A 138 -25.22 2.69 -22.89
C VAL A 138 -26.39 3.25 -23.68
N GLU A 139 -26.96 4.35 -23.17
CA GLU A 139 -27.84 5.19 -23.93
C GLU A 139 -27.04 5.62 -25.17
N SER A 140 -27.40 5.04 -26.32
CA SER A 140 -26.69 5.30 -27.57
C SER A 140 -26.89 6.75 -27.93
N LEU A 141 -25.90 7.59 -27.63
CA LEU A 141 -25.75 8.95 -28.16
C LEU A 141 -25.39 8.92 -29.67
N VAL A 142 -25.96 7.99 -30.42
CA VAL A 142 -25.94 7.94 -31.89
C VAL A 142 -27.38 8.10 -32.36
N ASN A 143 -27.91 9.29 -32.11
CA ASN A 143 -28.96 9.86 -32.95
C ASN A 143 -28.60 11.32 -33.19
N ILE A 144 -27.53 11.50 -33.96
CA ILE A 144 -27.24 12.74 -34.67
C ILE A 144 -27.61 12.45 -36.13
N THR A 145 -28.82 12.85 -36.50
CA THR A 145 -29.19 13.48 -37.78
C THR A 145 -28.19 13.30 -38.94
N GLU A 146 -28.44 12.36 -39.85
CA GLU A 146 -29.04 12.52 -41.20
C GLU A 146 -29.15 11.14 -41.87
#